data_AF-A0A924MB05-F1
#
_entry.id   AF-A0A924MB05-F1
#
_cell.length_a   1.000
_cell.length_b   1.000
_cell.length_c   1.000
_cell.angle_alpha   90.00
_cell.angle_beta   90.00
_cell.angle_gamma   90.00
#
_symmetry.space_group_name_H-M   'P 1'
#
loop_
_entity.id
_entity.type
_entity.pdbx_description
1 polymer ?
#
loop_
_entity_poly.entity_id
_entity_poly.type
_entity_poly.pdbx_seq_one_letter_code
_entity_poly.pdbx_strand_id
1 'polypeptide(L)'
;MFVHYSDYYSFDKIQQSIQPVMNIFNRQMMLVCYVPAVLLLFSAISLYWFSPKIFPKWAIVASITLTIISVVTTIFFLVPIHLGVLTSGFNQTTQNKILDISLYWQIIPSLLQVLLALILLNIFFQNIKLVPRIIFITILACVFYGTGTDWVDKFINYRFWSAIGETDWMVFRKSANQFLFKVYLIPIFIPMLLLIPFFWIRPKGIPKYLPIIAFLCYTWEFGITATYFVPKLQQHLTNKGFSLPIIQELQNNDFLYRGIVGIILFMIAVMMFYKVEQFKILVKE
;
A
#
# COMPACT_ATOMS: atom_id res chain seq x y z
N MET A 1 2.95 -3.86 4.04
CA MET A 1 2.73 -3.01 5.25
C MET A 1 1.40 -3.31 5.91
N PHE A 2 0.25 -3.18 5.22
CA PHE A 2 -1.08 -3.43 5.81
C PHE A 2 -1.27 -4.84 6.42
N VAL A 3 -0.76 -5.88 5.74
CA VAL A 3 -0.77 -7.27 6.23
C VAL A 3 -0.16 -7.43 7.63
N HIS A 4 0.94 -6.73 7.90
CA HIS A 4 1.66 -6.83 9.17
C HIS A 4 0.95 -6.11 10.31
N TYR A 5 0.06 -5.17 10.02
CA TYR A 5 -0.67 -4.39 11.02
C TYR A 5 -2.10 -4.87 11.24
N SER A 6 -2.71 -5.57 10.28
CA SER A 6 -4.10 -6.04 10.36
C SER A 6 -4.18 -7.57 10.43
N ASP A 7 -3.62 -8.26 9.44
CA ASP A 7 -4.03 -9.63 9.15
C ASP A 7 -3.35 -10.63 10.09
N TYR A 8 -2.04 -10.46 10.32
CA TYR A 8 -1.33 -11.33 11.28
C TYR A 8 -1.85 -11.21 12.71
N TYR A 9 -2.43 -10.08 13.10
CA TYR A 9 -3.07 -9.89 14.42
C TYR A 9 -4.47 -10.50 14.53
N SER A 10 -5.04 -10.97 13.43
CA SER A 10 -6.42 -11.46 13.38
C SER A 10 -6.52 -12.95 13.03
N PHE A 11 -5.49 -13.56 12.42
CA PHE A 11 -5.52 -14.98 12.06
C PHE A 11 -5.59 -15.95 13.23
N ASP A 12 -5.04 -15.62 14.40
CA ASP A 12 -5.17 -16.44 15.61
C ASP A 12 -6.60 -16.48 16.15
N LYS A 13 -7.48 -15.62 15.63
CA LYS A 13 -8.91 -15.58 15.98
C LYS A 13 -9.77 -16.47 15.09
N ILE A 14 -9.19 -17.09 14.07
CA ILE A 14 -9.86 -18.01 13.16
C ILE A 14 -9.49 -19.44 13.58
N GLN A 15 -10.46 -20.20 14.09
CA GLN A 15 -10.25 -21.53 14.64
C GLN A 15 -10.72 -22.61 13.69
N GLN A 16 -11.92 -22.48 13.13
CA GLN A 16 -12.56 -23.58 12.39
C GLN A 16 -12.07 -23.66 10.94
N SER A 17 -11.73 -22.51 10.36
CA SER A 17 -11.50 -22.37 8.91
C SER A 17 -10.12 -21.82 8.57
N ILE A 18 -9.17 -21.92 9.50
CA ILE A 18 -7.83 -21.36 9.31
C ILE A 18 -7.12 -21.93 8.08
N GLN A 19 -7.30 -23.22 7.78
CA GLN A 19 -6.67 -23.87 6.63
C GLN A 19 -7.12 -23.28 5.29
N PRO A 20 -8.43 -23.24 4.95
CA PRO A 20 -8.87 -22.62 3.70
C PRO A 20 -8.54 -21.12 3.64
N VAL A 21 -8.61 -20.39 4.76
CA VAL A 21 -8.21 -18.98 4.83
C VAL A 21 -6.73 -18.81 4.47
N MET A 22 -5.84 -19.58 5.09
CA MET A 22 -4.40 -19.50 4.87
C MET A 22 -4.00 -19.93 3.46
N ASN A 23 -4.69 -20.92 2.88
CA ASN A 23 -4.46 -21.31 1.50
C ASN A 23 -4.76 -20.16 0.51
N ILE A 24 -5.91 -19.50 0.67
CA ILE A 24 -6.28 -18.33 -0.15
C ILE A 24 -5.29 -17.19 0.10
N PHE A 25 -5.02 -16.86 1.36
CA PHE A 25 -4.10 -15.80 1.75
C PHE A 25 -2.70 -16.01 1.14
N ASN A 26 -2.11 -17.19 1.30
CA ASN A 26 -0.78 -17.51 0.78
C ASN A 26 -0.70 -17.34 -0.74
N ARG A 27 -1.72 -17.81 -1.46
CA ARG A 27 -1.80 -17.62 -2.92
C ARG A 27 -1.83 -16.15 -3.30
N GLN A 28 -2.62 -15.34 -2.61
CA GLN A 28 -2.71 -13.90 -2.91
C GLN A 28 -1.43 -13.15 -2.50
N MET A 29 -0.81 -13.52 -1.38
CA MET A 29 0.48 -12.96 -0.94
C MET A 29 1.59 -13.17 -1.97
N MET A 30 1.64 -14.36 -2.59
CA MET A 30 2.61 -14.61 -3.66
C MET A 30 2.45 -13.62 -4.82
N LEU A 31 1.22 -13.44 -5.31
CA LEU A 31 0.93 -12.60 -6.47
C LEU A 31 1.06 -11.10 -6.17
N VAL A 32 0.50 -10.66 -5.05
CA VAL A 32 0.31 -9.23 -4.74
C VAL A 32 1.49 -8.65 -3.95
N CYS A 33 2.25 -9.47 -3.23
CA CYS A 33 3.38 -9.00 -2.41
C CYS A 33 4.74 -9.55 -2.87
N TYR A 34 4.87 -10.86 -3.06
CA TYR A 34 6.21 -11.45 -3.27
C TYR A 34 6.76 -11.21 -4.66
N VAL A 35 5.94 -11.38 -5.70
CA VAL A 35 6.34 -11.05 -7.07
C VAL A 35 6.73 -9.57 -7.19
N PRO A 36 5.91 -8.60 -6.73
CA PRO A 36 6.32 -7.19 -6.71
C PRO A 36 7.58 -6.90 -5.91
N ALA A 37 7.83 -7.61 -4.80
CA ALA A 37 9.06 -7.42 -4.01
C ALA A 37 10.31 -7.83 -4.81
N VAL A 38 10.25 -8.91 -5.58
CA VAL A 38 11.34 -9.32 -6.48
C VAL A 38 11.52 -8.31 -7.63
N LEU A 39 10.43 -7.81 -8.20
CA LEU A 39 10.49 -6.76 -9.23
C LEU A 39 11.07 -5.45 -8.67
N LEU A 40 10.78 -5.11 -7.42
CA LEU A 40 11.37 -3.98 -6.73
C LEU A 40 12.87 -4.16 -6.55
N LEU A 41 13.35 -5.38 -6.27
CA LEU A 41 14.79 -5.66 -6.21
C LEU A 41 15.48 -5.43 -7.56
N PHE A 42 14.92 -5.96 -8.66
CA PHE A 42 15.47 -5.69 -9.99
C PHE A 42 15.48 -4.20 -10.33
N SER A 43 14.40 -3.49 -9.97
CA SER A 43 14.29 -2.05 -10.15
C SER A 43 15.34 -1.30 -9.31
N ALA A 44 15.54 -1.67 -8.05
CA ALA A 44 16.55 -1.07 -7.17
C ALA A 44 17.97 -1.30 -7.70
N ILE A 45 18.28 -2.53 -8.16
CA ILE A 45 19.57 -2.85 -8.78
C ILE A 45 19.77 -2.00 -10.05
N SER A 46 18.73 -1.84 -10.87
CA SER A 46 18.81 -1.02 -12.09
C SER A 46 19.18 0.44 -11.81
N LEU A 47 18.78 0.99 -10.66
CA LEU A 47 19.15 2.35 -10.26
C LEU A 47 20.66 2.52 -10.12
N TYR A 48 21.43 1.46 -9.85
CA TYR A 48 22.89 1.57 -9.79
C TYR A 48 23.48 2.11 -11.11
N TRP A 49 22.94 1.64 -12.24
CA TRP A 49 23.38 2.03 -13.58
C TRP A 49 22.62 3.26 -14.11
N PHE A 50 21.32 3.38 -13.83
CA PHE A 50 20.47 4.42 -14.41
C PHE A 50 20.23 5.64 -13.51
N SER A 51 20.79 5.67 -12.31
CA SER A 51 20.63 6.82 -11.40
C SER A 51 21.21 8.11 -12.01
N PRO A 52 20.53 9.25 -11.87
CA PRO A 52 21.12 10.57 -12.11
C PRO A 52 22.43 10.76 -11.33
N LYS A 53 23.42 11.44 -11.94
CA LYS A 53 24.73 11.72 -11.31
C LYS A 53 24.63 12.53 -10.01
N ILE A 54 23.54 13.27 -9.82
CA ILE A 54 23.28 14.04 -8.59
C ILE A 54 22.95 13.13 -7.39
N PHE A 55 22.57 11.87 -7.61
CA PHE A 55 22.28 10.95 -6.53
C PHE A 55 23.57 10.41 -5.92
N PRO A 56 23.74 10.52 -4.59
CA PRO A 56 24.91 9.97 -3.93
C PRO A 56 24.92 8.44 -4.05
N LYS A 57 26.04 7.87 -4.50
CA LYS A 57 26.18 6.43 -4.73
C LYS A 57 25.94 5.59 -3.46
N TRP A 58 26.33 6.11 -2.29
CA TRP A 58 26.06 5.42 -1.02
C TRP A 58 24.56 5.23 -0.76
N ALA A 59 23.71 6.19 -1.14
CA ALA A 59 22.27 6.10 -0.92
C ALA A 59 21.63 5.05 -1.84
N ILE A 60 22.13 4.94 -3.07
CA ILE A 60 21.69 3.91 -4.03
C ILE A 60 22.10 2.52 -3.51
N VAL A 61 23.35 2.35 -3.09
CA VAL A 61 23.84 1.09 -2.51
C VAL A 61 23.05 0.73 -1.25
N ALA A 62 22.81 1.69 -0.35
CA ALA A 62 21.99 1.48 0.85
C ALA A 62 20.56 1.05 0.49
N SER A 63 19.93 1.69 -0.50
CA SER A 63 18.60 1.31 -0.98
C SER A 63 18.58 -0.13 -1.50
N ILE A 64 19.55 -0.53 -2.33
CA ILE A 64 19.69 -1.90 -2.85
C ILE A 64 19.84 -2.90 -1.71
N THR A 65 20.76 -2.64 -0.77
CA THR A 65 21.02 -3.52 0.37
C THR A 65 19.77 -3.72 1.22
N LEU A 66 19.03 -2.64 1.52
CA LEU A 66 17.76 -2.74 2.24
C LEU A 66 16.72 -3.56 1.46
N THR A 67 16.70 -3.49 0.12
CA THR A 67 15.75 -4.27 -0.69
C THR A 67 16.12 -5.74 -0.63
N ILE A 68 17.42 -6.05 -0.74
CA ILE A 68 17.94 -7.42 -0.61
C ILE A 68 17.54 -8.00 0.75
N ILE A 69 17.75 -7.27 1.84
CA ILE A 69 17.37 -7.72 3.19
C ILE A 69 15.87 -8.05 3.24
N SER A 70 15.01 -7.15 2.74
CA SER A 70 13.56 -7.35 2.74
C SER A 70 13.13 -8.55 1.88
N VAL A 71 13.69 -8.69 0.67
CA VAL A 71 13.36 -9.79 -0.27
C VAL A 71 13.88 -11.13 0.23
N VAL A 72 15.12 -11.20 0.71
CA VAL A 72 15.69 -12.41 1.32
C VAL A 72 14.87 -12.84 2.52
N THR A 73 14.49 -11.91 3.40
CA THR A 73 13.61 -12.19 4.54
C THR A 73 12.27 -12.77 4.07
N THR A 74 11.69 -12.18 3.03
CA THR A 74 10.42 -12.64 2.47
C THR A 74 10.51 -14.08 1.95
N ILE A 75 11.51 -14.36 1.11
CA ILE A 75 11.64 -15.64 0.40
C ILE A 75 12.10 -16.76 1.34
N PHE A 76 13.06 -16.49 2.22
CA PHE A 76 13.72 -17.53 3.02
C PHE A 76 13.15 -17.69 4.42
N PHE A 77 12.36 -16.73 4.91
CA PHE A 77 11.78 -16.82 6.26
C PHE A 77 10.25 -16.79 6.22
N LEU A 78 9.65 -15.77 5.61
CA LEU A 78 8.19 -15.64 5.65
C LEU A 78 7.46 -16.66 4.77
N VAL A 79 7.91 -16.88 3.54
CA VAL A 79 7.33 -17.90 2.65
C VAL A 79 7.35 -19.30 3.30
N PRO A 80 8.48 -19.79 3.84
CA PRO A 80 8.49 -21.08 4.55
C PRO A 80 7.55 -21.13 5.75
N ILE A 81 7.47 -20.06 6.55
CA ILE A 81 6.54 -20.02 7.68
C ILE A 81 5.09 -20.10 7.18
N HIS A 82 4.72 -19.33 6.16
CA HIS A 82 3.39 -19.34 5.58
C HIS A 82 2.99 -20.70 4.99
N LEU A 83 3.92 -21.37 4.31
CA LEU A 83 3.71 -22.73 3.82
C LEU A 83 3.61 -23.73 5.00
N GLY A 84 4.41 -23.56 6.04
CA GLY A 84 4.37 -24.37 7.25
C GLY A 84 3.02 -24.29 7.96
N VAL A 85 2.40 -23.11 8.02
CA VAL A 85 1.07 -22.89 8.62
C VAL A 85 -0.01 -23.80 7.98
N LEU A 86 0.11 -24.14 6.70
CA LEU A 86 -0.83 -25.07 6.05
C LEU A 86 -0.78 -26.47 6.67
N THR A 87 0.33 -26.84 7.30
CA THR A 87 0.51 -28.16 7.93
C THR A 87 0.35 -28.11 9.45
N SER A 88 0.85 -27.07 10.11
CA SER A 88 0.88 -26.96 11.57
C SER A 88 -0.26 -26.13 12.17
N GLY A 89 -1.07 -25.47 11.35
CA GLY A 89 -2.04 -24.46 11.77
C GLY A 89 -1.38 -23.12 12.14
N PHE A 90 -2.21 -22.11 12.45
CA PHE A 90 -1.78 -20.78 12.89
C PHE A 90 -1.99 -20.66 14.41
N ASN A 91 -0.90 -20.45 15.15
CA ASN A 91 -0.92 -20.34 16.60
C ASN A 91 -0.12 -19.12 17.08
N GLN A 92 -0.21 -18.79 18.38
CA GLN A 92 0.46 -17.63 18.97
C GLN A 92 1.98 -17.63 18.75
N THR A 93 2.62 -18.81 18.79
CA THR A 93 4.07 -18.94 18.58
C THR A 93 4.44 -18.54 17.15
N THR A 94 3.67 -19.03 16.18
CA THR A 94 3.87 -18.69 14.76
C THR A 94 3.57 -17.22 14.50
N GLN A 95 2.49 -16.70 15.10
CA GLN A 95 2.12 -15.29 15.02
C GLN A 95 3.25 -14.39 15.53
N ASN A 96 3.74 -14.62 16.76
CA ASN A 96 4.82 -13.82 17.35
C ASN A 96 6.08 -13.88 16.47
N LYS A 97 6.46 -15.08 16.00
CA LYS A 97 7.60 -15.25 15.10
C LYS A 97 7.46 -14.45 13.80
N ILE A 98 6.28 -14.47 13.18
CA ILE A 98 6.01 -13.68 11.96
C ILE A 98 6.08 -12.20 12.26
N LEU A 99 5.48 -11.75 13.37
CA LEU A 99 5.46 -10.34 13.76
C LEU A 99 6.87 -9.81 14.02
N ASP A 100 7.70 -10.56 14.75
CA ASP A 100 9.10 -10.20 15.03
C ASP A 100 9.92 -10.10 13.75
N ILE A 101 9.87 -11.15 12.91
CA ILE A 101 10.58 -11.16 11.63
C ILE A 101 10.11 -10.00 10.74
N SER A 102 8.80 -9.79 10.66
CA SER A 102 8.21 -8.70 9.89
C SER A 102 8.69 -7.34 10.38
N LEU A 103 8.70 -7.11 11.70
CA LEU A 103 9.10 -5.83 12.27
C LEU A 103 10.56 -5.50 11.96
N TYR A 104 11.47 -6.39 12.34
CA TYR A 104 12.91 -6.12 12.27
C TYR A 104 13.45 -6.18 10.85
N TRP A 105 12.90 -7.06 10.01
CA TRP A 105 13.52 -7.39 8.72
C TRP A 105 12.68 -7.02 7.49
N GLN A 106 11.45 -6.51 7.69
CA GLN A 106 10.67 -5.92 6.61
C GLN A 106 10.24 -4.48 6.89
N ILE A 107 9.57 -4.22 8.02
CA ILE A 107 9.01 -2.91 8.34
C ILE A 107 10.13 -1.88 8.52
N ILE A 108 11.10 -2.15 9.38
CA ILE A 108 12.23 -1.23 9.61
C ILE A 108 13.02 -1.00 8.31
N PRO A 109 13.44 -2.03 7.56
CA PRO A 109 14.13 -1.82 6.28
C PRO A 109 13.29 -1.02 5.28
N SER A 110 12.01 -1.34 5.12
CA SER A 110 11.11 -0.61 4.20
C SER A 110 10.94 0.85 4.62
N LEU A 111 10.86 1.13 5.92
CA LEU A 111 10.81 2.50 6.43
C LEU A 111 12.09 3.27 6.08
N LEU A 112 13.26 2.66 6.30
CA LEU A 112 14.54 3.27 5.91
C LEU A 112 14.62 3.51 4.39
N GLN A 113 14.09 2.60 3.58
CA GLN A 113 14.00 2.80 2.13
C GLN A 113 13.09 3.96 1.74
N VAL A 114 11.93 4.07 2.38
CA VAL A 114 11.02 5.21 2.15
C VAL A 114 11.73 6.51 2.51
N LEU A 115 12.43 6.57 3.65
CA LEU A 115 13.20 7.75 4.04
C LEU A 115 14.30 8.09 3.01
N LEU A 116 15.04 7.10 2.53
CA LEU A 116 16.02 7.29 1.45
C LEU A 116 15.37 7.80 0.17
N ALA A 117 14.23 7.22 -0.23
CA ALA A 117 13.50 7.65 -1.41
C ALA A 117 13.03 9.11 -1.29
N LEU A 118 12.52 9.52 -0.11
CA LEU A 118 12.13 10.91 0.16
C LEU A 118 13.33 11.87 0.08
N ILE A 119 14.49 11.46 0.60
CA ILE A 119 15.75 12.24 0.48
C ILE A 119 16.15 12.38 -0.98
N LEU A 120 16.16 11.28 -1.74
CA LEU A 120 16.52 11.28 -3.16
C LEU A 120 15.55 12.12 -4.00
N LEU A 121 14.24 12.05 -3.72
CA LEU A 121 13.23 12.90 -4.36
C LEU A 121 13.44 14.38 -4.03
N ASN A 122 13.77 14.71 -2.78
CA ASN A 122 14.06 16.10 -2.39
C ASN A 122 15.32 16.64 -3.10
N ILE A 123 16.37 15.83 -3.24
CA ILE A 123 17.58 16.16 -4.04
C ILE A 123 17.19 16.34 -5.51
N PHE A 124 16.42 15.39 -6.07
CA PHE A 124 16.01 15.40 -7.47
C PHE A 124 15.22 16.66 -7.84
N PHE A 125 14.40 17.15 -6.91
CA PHE A 125 13.55 18.33 -7.09
C PHE A 125 14.14 19.62 -6.50
N GLN A 126 15.44 19.67 -6.18
CA GLN A 126 16.04 20.81 -5.50
C GLN A 126 15.83 22.16 -6.22
N ASN A 127 15.68 22.16 -7.54
CA ASN A 127 15.45 23.35 -8.37
C ASN A 127 14.02 23.93 -8.24
N ILE A 128 13.12 23.21 -7.58
CA ILE A 128 11.76 23.66 -7.29
C ILE A 128 11.74 24.35 -5.93
N LYS A 129 10.98 25.44 -5.81
CA LYS A 129 10.72 26.13 -4.54
C LYS A 129 10.31 25.12 -3.45
N LEU A 130 10.79 25.36 -2.23
CA LEU A 130 10.67 24.42 -1.11
C LEU A 130 9.22 23.97 -0.83
N VAL A 131 8.28 24.93 -0.71
CA VAL A 131 6.90 24.62 -0.32
C VAL A 131 6.18 23.76 -1.39
N PRO A 132 6.15 24.14 -2.69
CA PRO A 132 5.62 23.28 -3.75
C PRO A 132 6.28 21.89 -3.82
N ARG A 133 7.59 21.83 -3.57
CA ARG A 133 8.38 20.59 -3.61
C ARG A 133 7.94 19.63 -2.51
N ILE A 134 7.87 20.10 -1.28
CA ILE A 134 7.44 19.28 -0.14
C ILE A 134 6.02 18.77 -0.37
N ILE A 135 5.09 19.65 -0.76
CA ILE A 135 3.70 19.25 -1.02
C ILE A 135 3.62 18.19 -2.12
N PHE A 136 4.37 18.37 -3.21
CA PHE A 136 4.39 17.39 -4.30
C PHE A 136 4.93 16.02 -3.86
N ILE A 137 6.05 16.00 -3.13
CA ILE A 137 6.66 14.76 -2.61
C ILE A 137 5.70 14.07 -1.64
N THR A 138 5.02 14.81 -0.75
CA THR A 138 4.04 14.24 0.17
C THR A 138 2.84 13.64 -0.56
N ILE A 139 2.28 14.36 -1.55
CA ILE A 139 1.19 13.82 -2.38
C ILE A 139 1.65 12.52 -3.05
N LEU A 140 2.82 12.53 -3.69
CA LEU A 140 3.37 11.35 -4.37
C LEU A 140 3.53 10.16 -3.40
N ALA A 141 4.18 10.38 -2.25
CA ALA A 141 4.41 9.33 -1.26
C ALA A 141 3.09 8.73 -0.74
N CYS A 142 2.12 9.58 -0.42
CA CYS A 142 0.81 9.15 0.09
C CYS A 142 -0.04 8.45 -0.99
N VAL A 143 0.02 8.86 -2.26
CA VAL A 143 -0.66 8.14 -3.36
C VAL A 143 -0.10 6.73 -3.49
N PHE A 144 1.23 6.58 -3.58
CA PHE A 144 1.87 5.26 -3.69
C PHE A 144 1.56 4.37 -2.48
N TYR A 145 1.63 4.94 -1.28
CA TYR A 145 1.27 4.26 -0.05
C TYR A 145 -0.20 3.80 -0.07
N GLY A 146 -1.12 4.72 -0.37
CA GLY A 146 -2.57 4.46 -0.43
C GLY A 146 -2.91 3.37 -1.44
N THR A 147 -2.39 3.46 -2.65
CA THR A 147 -2.56 2.42 -3.69
C THR A 147 -2.05 1.07 -3.20
N GLY A 148 -0.85 1.01 -2.63
CA GLY A 148 -0.30 -0.25 -2.10
C GLY A 148 -1.18 -0.86 -1.00
N THR A 149 -1.70 -0.05 -0.09
CA THR A 149 -2.59 -0.54 0.98
C THR A 149 -3.95 -0.99 0.45
N ASP A 150 -4.51 -0.26 -0.52
CA ASP A 150 -5.80 -0.55 -1.13
C ASP A 150 -5.79 -1.87 -1.92
N TRP A 151 -4.66 -2.16 -2.58
CA TRP A 151 -4.45 -3.43 -3.27
C TRP A 151 -4.41 -4.62 -2.33
N VAL A 152 -3.77 -4.48 -1.16
CA VAL A 152 -3.78 -5.54 -0.13
C VAL A 152 -5.21 -5.84 0.31
N ASP A 153 -6.00 -4.82 0.60
CA ASP A 153 -7.37 -5.04 1.10
C ASP A 153 -8.24 -5.75 0.05
N LYS A 154 -8.22 -5.27 -1.20
CA LYS A 154 -9.02 -5.81 -2.30
C LYS A 154 -8.59 -7.19 -2.77
N PHE A 155 -7.28 -7.42 -2.91
CA PHE A 155 -6.76 -8.63 -3.57
C PHE A 155 -6.28 -9.70 -2.61
N ILE A 156 -5.97 -9.35 -1.36
CA ILE A 156 -5.58 -10.31 -0.33
C ILE A 156 -6.73 -10.48 0.65
N ASN A 157 -7.13 -9.42 1.33
CA ASN A 157 -7.98 -9.53 2.52
C ASN A 157 -9.37 -9.99 2.19
N TYR A 158 -10.06 -9.27 1.31
CA TYR A 158 -11.42 -9.62 0.95
C TYR A 158 -11.52 -11.02 0.37
N ARG A 159 -10.49 -11.51 -0.33
CA ARG A 159 -10.51 -12.82 -1.00
C ARG A 159 -10.66 -13.98 -0.02
N PHE A 160 -10.11 -13.87 1.19
CA PHE A 160 -10.25 -14.94 2.19
C PHE A 160 -11.42 -14.72 3.15
N TRP A 161 -12.07 -13.54 3.17
CA TRP A 161 -13.18 -13.26 4.09
C TRP A 161 -14.36 -14.23 3.97
N SER A 162 -14.66 -14.69 2.76
CA SER A 162 -15.72 -15.69 2.54
C SER A 162 -15.38 -17.06 3.12
N ALA A 163 -14.11 -17.33 3.47
CA ALA A 163 -13.67 -18.59 4.04
C ALA A 163 -13.63 -18.59 5.58
N ILE A 164 -13.73 -17.43 6.27
CA ILE A 164 -13.59 -17.32 7.73
C ILE A 164 -14.71 -18.04 8.49
N GLY A 165 -15.91 -18.06 7.93
CA GLY A 165 -17.09 -18.63 8.60
C GLY A 165 -17.71 -17.68 9.63
N GLU A 166 -18.97 -17.95 9.97
CA GLU A 166 -19.79 -17.06 10.80
C GLU A 166 -19.35 -17.03 12.28
N THR A 167 -18.91 -18.16 12.82
CA THR A 167 -18.54 -18.30 14.24
C THR A 167 -17.35 -17.42 14.62
N ASP A 168 -16.37 -17.31 13.71
CA ASP A 168 -15.09 -16.65 13.99
C ASP A 168 -15.11 -15.19 13.52
N TRP A 169 -16.12 -14.82 12.72
CA TRP A 169 -16.18 -13.53 12.02
C TRP A 169 -16.06 -12.33 12.93
N MET A 170 -16.86 -12.26 14.01
CA MET A 170 -16.92 -11.05 14.85
C MET A 170 -15.61 -10.80 15.60
N VAL A 171 -14.96 -11.86 16.08
CA VAL A 171 -13.69 -11.78 16.78
C VAL A 171 -12.57 -11.40 15.80
N PHE A 172 -12.54 -12.04 14.64
CA PHE A 172 -11.64 -11.68 13.54
C PHE A 172 -11.81 -10.21 13.13
N ARG A 173 -13.03 -9.78 12.82
CA ARG A 173 -13.35 -8.45 12.26
C ARG A 173 -12.97 -7.33 13.22
N LYS A 174 -13.22 -7.52 14.51
CA LYS A 174 -12.84 -6.54 15.55
C LYS A 174 -11.32 -6.39 15.66
N SER A 175 -10.57 -7.48 15.57
CA SER A 175 -9.10 -7.45 15.58
C SER A 175 -8.54 -6.75 14.35
N ALA A 176 -8.99 -7.16 13.15
CA ALA A 176 -8.52 -6.60 11.88
C ALA A 176 -8.77 -5.08 11.75
N ASN A 177 -9.88 -4.58 12.30
CA ASN A 177 -10.24 -3.16 12.20
C ASN A 177 -9.44 -2.22 13.13
N GLN A 178 -8.66 -2.74 14.08
CA GLN A 178 -8.01 -1.93 15.10
C GLN A 178 -7.07 -0.85 14.51
N PHE A 179 -6.41 -1.16 13.40
CA PHE A 179 -5.41 -0.28 12.79
C PHE A 179 -5.87 0.41 11.51
N LEU A 180 -7.06 0.06 11.00
CA LEU A 180 -7.57 0.55 9.72
C LEU A 180 -7.58 2.09 9.69
N PHE A 181 -8.16 2.75 10.70
CA PHE A 181 -8.26 4.22 10.68
C PHE A 181 -6.89 4.91 10.64
N LYS A 182 -5.95 4.47 11.49
CA LYS A 182 -4.65 5.14 11.67
C LYS A 182 -3.70 4.87 10.50
N VAL A 183 -3.67 3.63 10.04
CA VAL A 183 -2.70 3.16 9.04
C VAL A 183 -3.21 3.37 7.62
N TYR A 184 -4.53 3.36 7.39
CA TYR A 184 -5.11 3.48 6.05
C TYR A 184 -5.75 4.84 5.79
N LEU A 185 -6.71 5.26 6.62
CA LEU A 185 -7.55 6.41 6.30
C LEU A 185 -6.79 7.74 6.34
N ILE A 186 -5.97 7.96 7.38
CA ILE A 186 -5.24 9.22 7.53
C ILE A 186 -4.29 9.47 6.35
N PRO A 187 -3.39 8.53 5.95
CA PRO A 187 -2.50 8.74 4.82
C PRO A 187 -3.20 9.02 3.49
N ILE A 188 -4.36 8.40 3.26
CA ILE A 188 -5.14 8.58 2.01
C ILE A 188 -5.85 9.93 1.98
N PHE A 189 -6.20 10.49 3.14
CA PHE A 189 -6.87 11.79 3.22
C PHE A 189 -5.91 12.97 3.02
N ILE A 190 -4.63 12.82 3.39
CA ILE A 190 -3.62 13.88 3.30
C ILE A 190 -3.51 14.45 1.88
N PRO A 191 -3.33 13.64 0.81
CA PRO A 191 -3.28 14.15 -0.56
C PRO A 191 -4.48 14.96 -0.99
N MET A 192 -5.70 14.55 -0.60
CA MET A 192 -6.92 15.26 -0.96
C MET A 192 -6.88 16.71 -0.45
N LEU A 193 -6.47 16.90 0.79
CA LEU A 193 -6.30 18.23 1.37
C LEU A 193 -5.16 19.01 0.72
N LEU A 194 -4.03 18.36 0.44
CA LEU A 194 -2.85 18.99 -0.16
C LEU A 194 -3.05 19.36 -1.63
N LEU A 195 -3.93 18.68 -2.37
CA LEU A 195 -4.24 19.00 -3.76
C LEU A 195 -4.90 20.37 -3.92
N ILE A 196 -5.61 20.86 -2.90
CA ILE A 196 -6.24 22.18 -2.89
C ILE A 196 -5.17 23.28 -3.02
N PRO A 197 -4.24 23.49 -2.06
CA PRO A 197 -3.19 24.49 -2.21
C PRO A 197 -2.29 24.19 -3.42
N PHE A 198 -2.03 22.92 -3.70
CA PHE A 198 -1.19 22.50 -4.83
C PHE A 198 -1.69 23.01 -6.17
N PHE A 199 -3.01 23.18 -6.35
CA PHE A 199 -3.56 23.76 -7.58
C PHE A 199 -2.90 25.10 -7.94
N TRP A 200 -2.67 25.98 -6.97
CA TRP A 200 -2.07 27.30 -7.20
C TRP A 200 -0.54 27.27 -7.18
N ILE A 201 0.05 26.48 -6.28
CA ILE A 201 1.51 26.52 -6.04
C ILE A 201 2.29 25.38 -6.71
N ARG A 202 1.66 24.50 -7.48
CA ARG A 202 2.33 23.41 -8.18
C ARG A 202 3.58 23.85 -8.96
N PRO A 203 4.59 22.98 -9.10
CA PRO A 203 5.66 23.16 -10.07
C PRO A 203 5.16 23.56 -11.46
N LYS A 204 5.83 24.52 -12.12
CA LYS A 204 5.40 25.08 -13.42
C LYS A 204 5.23 24.03 -14.53
N GLY A 205 6.00 22.94 -14.49
CA GLY A 205 5.90 21.84 -15.44
C GLY A 205 4.60 21.04 -15.35
N ILE A 206 3.87 21.11 -14.23
CA ILE A 206 2.63 20.35 -14.03
C ILE A 206 1.44 21.15 -14.59
N PRO A 207 0.71 20.63 -15.59
CA PRO A 207 -0.52 21.25 -16.08
C PRO A 207 -1.61 21.31 -15.00
N LYS A 208 -2.48 22.33 -15.05
CA LYS A 208 -3.57 22.53 -14.06
C LYS A 208 -4.58 21.38 -14.03
N TYR A 209 -4.80 20.71 -15.15
CA TYR A 209 -5.79 19.64 -15.22
C TYR A 209 -5.39 18.39 -14.43
N LEU A 210 -4.09 18.10 -14.25
CA LEU A 210 -3.64 16.92 -13.51
C LEU A 210 -4.06 16.95 -12.03
N PRO A 211 -3.78 18.01 -11.24
CA PRO A 211 -4.26 18.07 -9.86
C PRO A 211 -5.79 18.15 -9.76
N ILE A 212 -6.49 18.72 -10.76
CA ILE A 212 -7.96 18.68 -10.81
C ILE A 212 -8.45 17.24 -10.93
N ILE A 213 -7.94 16.48 -11.90
CA ILE A 213 -8.33 15.07 -12.11
C ILE A 213 -8.01 14.24 -10.86
N ALA A 214 -6.83 14.44 -10.26
CA ALA A 214 -6.48 13.76 -9.00
C ALA A 214 -7.46 14.09 -7.87
N PHE A 215 -7.85 15.36 -7.72
CA PHE A 215 -8.82 15.79 -6.71
C PHE A 215 -10.20 15.18 -6.96
N LEU A 216 -10.65 15.11 -8.21
CA LEU A 216 -11.90 14.44 -8.58
C LEU A 216 -11.86 12.94 -8.28
N CYS A 217 -10.74 12.26 -8.53
CA CYS A 217 -10.55 10.85 -8.18
C CYS A 217 -10.68 10.62 -6.67
N TYR A 218 -9.99 11.43 -5.85
CA TYR A 218 -10.12 11.35 -4.40
C TYR A 218 -11.54 11.65 -3.92
N THR A 219 -12.18 12.66 -4.49
CA THR A 219 -13.56 13.02 -4.15
C THR A 219 -14.52 11.87 -4.47
N TRP A 220 -14.32 11.20 -5.60
CA TRP A 220 -15.09 10.01 -5.97
C TRP A 220 -14.86 8.87 -4.98
N GLU A 221 -13.60 8.48 -4.73
CA GLU A 221 -13.27 7.39 -3.81
C GLU A 221 -13.81 7.65 -2.40
N PHE A 222 -13.65 8.87 -1.90
CA PHE A 222 -14.19 9.26 -0.60
C PHE A 222 -15.72 9.25 -0.61
N GLY A 223 -16.34 9.84 -1.64
CA GLY A 223 -17.79 9.90 -1.79
C GLY A 223 -18.44 8.53 -1.82
N ILE A 224 -17.96 7.62 -2.69
CA ILE A 224 -18.50 6.25 -2.77
C ILE A 224 -18.18 5.45 -1.51
N THR A 225 -17.03 5.69 -0.87
CA THR A 225 -16.70 5.05 0.41
C THR A 225 -17.67 5.48 1.51
N ALA A 226 -17.92 6.78 1.65
CA ALA A 226 -18.77 7.34 2.70
C ALA A 226 -20.26 7.05 2.49
N THR A 227 -20.71 6.95 1.23
CA THR A 227 -22.15 6.78 0.92
C THR A 227 -22.57 5.33 0.67
N TYR A 228 -21.65 4.46 0.24
CA TYR A 228 -21.95 3.09 -0.13
C TYR A 228 -21.12 2.07 0.67
N PHE A 229 -19.79 2.04 0.51
CA PHE A 229 -18.97 0.97 1.09
C PHE A 229 -19.01 0.95 2.62
N VAL A 230 -18.85 2.09 3.29
CA VAL A 230 -18.87 2.16 4.75
C VAL A 230 -20.24 1.82 5.31
N PRO A 231 -21.33 2.55 4.98
CA PRO A 231 -22.62 2.32 5.63
C PRO A 231 -23.28 1.00 5.22
N LYS A 232 -23.24 0.62 3.94
CA LYS A 232 -23.97 -0.55 3.46
C LYS A 232 -23.22 -1.87 3.65
N LEU A 233 -21.90 -1.86 3.47
CA LEU A 233 -21.09 -3.09 3.47
C LEU A 233 -20.30 -3.21 4.78
N GLN A 234 -19.39 -2.27 5.05
CA GLN A 234 -18.44 -2.40 6.16
C GLN A 234 -19.10 -2.31 7.54
N GLN A 235 -20.02 -1.37 7.76
CA GLN A 235 -20.76 -1.26 9.02
C GLN A 235 -21.73 -2.42 9.21
N HIS A 236 -22.35 -2.91 8.14
CA HIS A 236 -23.18 -4.11 8.21
C HIS A 236 -22.35 -5.30 8.70
N LEU A 237 -21.22 -5.55 8.06
CA LEU A 237 -20.29 -6.62 8.42
C LEU A 237 -19.67 -6.46 9.82
N THR A 238 -19.62 -5.23 10.34
CA THR A 238 -19.07 -4.94 11.68
C THR A 238 -20.13 -5.05 12.77
N ASN A 239 -21.38 -4.62 12.51
CA ASN A 239 -22.42 -4.48 13.53
C ASN A 239 -23.42 -5.63 13.52
N LYS A 240 -23.71 -6.20 12.33
CA LYS A 240 -24.71 -7.27 12.15
C LYS A 240 -24.09 -8.65 12.00
N GLY A 241 -22.77 -8.75 11.84
CA GLY A 241 -22.06 -10.01 11.74
C GLY A 241 -21.79 -10.47 10.31
N PHE A 242 -21.47 -11.76 10.18
CA PHE A 242 -21.09 -12.37 8.91
C PHE A 242 -22.27 -12.35 7.94
N SER A 243 -21.99 -12.02 6.67
CA SER A 243 -22.97 -12.14 5.61
C SER A 243 -22.24 -12.41 4.29
N LEU A 244 -22.32 -13.66 3.83
CA LEU A 244 -21.68 -14.07 2.58
C LEU A 244 -22.13 -13.22 1.37
N PRO A 245 -23.43 -12.92 1.18
CA PRO A 245 -23.86 -12.05 0.09
C PRO A 245 -23.21 -10.66 0.15
N ILE A 246 -23.09 -10.05 1.33
CA ILE A 246 -22.48 -8.72 1.50
C ILE A 246 -20.96 -8.78 1.24
N ILE A 247 -20.28 -9.84 1.67
CA ILE A 247 -18.86 -10.06 1.38
C ILE A 247 -18.65 -10.21 -0.14
N GLN A 248 -19.49 -10.97 -0.83
CA GLN A 248 -19.41 -11.14 -2.28
C GLN A 248 -19.71 -9.84 -3.03
N GLU A 249 -20.70 -9.06 -2.57
CA GLU A 249 -20.98 -7.73 -3.10
C GLU A 249 -19.75 -6.82 -2.98
N LEU A 250 -19.10 -6.80 -1.81
CA LEU A 250 -17.85 -6.07 -1.59
C LEU A 250 -16.74 -6.53 -2.54
N GLN A 251 -16.50 -7.84 -2.65
CA GLN A 251 -15.47 -8.42 -3.52
C GLN A 251 -15.67 -8.06 -5.00
N ASN A 252 -16.92 -8.04 -5.47
CA ASN A 252 -17.25 -7.79 -6.87
C ASN A 252 -17.23 -6.31 -7.22
N ASN A 253 -17.66 -5.45 -6.29
CA ASN A 253 -17.89 -4.04 -6.57
C ASN A 253 -16.71 -3.14 -6.19
N ASP A 254 -15.88 -3.52 -5.21
CA ASP A 254 -14.85 -2.61 -4.71
C ASP A 254 -13.78 -2.25 -5.75
N PHE A 255 -13.26 -3.25 -6.46
CA PHE A 255 -12.30 -2.97 -7.52
C PHE A 255 -12.91 -2.14 -8.65
N LEU A 256 -14.15 -2.43 -9.04
CA LEU A 256 -14.84 -1.72 -10.11
C LEU A 256 -15.04 -0.23 -9.77
N TYR A 257 -15.55 0.07 -8.57
CA TYR A 257 -15.90 1.45 -8.21
C TYR A 257 -14.73 2.25 -7.64
N ARG A 258 -13.83 1.64 -6.88
CA ARG A 258 -12.69 2.33 -6.26
C ARG A 258 -11.35 1.95 -6.88
N GLY A 259 -11.14 0.68 -7.20
CA GLY A 259 -9.87 0.19 -7.76
C GLY A 259 -9.49 0.84 -9.10
N ILE A 260 -10.42 0.97 -10.04
CA ILE A 260 -10.18 1.63 -11.34
C ILE A 260 -9.78 3.11 -11.13
N VAL A 261 -10.48 3.81 -10.24
CA VAL A 261 -10.18 5.21 -9.93
C VAL A 261 -8.83 5.35 -9.24
N GLY A 262 -8.48 4.42 -8.35
CA GLY A 262 -7.16 4.35 -7.74
C GLY A 262 -6.03 4.13 -8.75
N ILE A 263 -6.26 3.34 -9.80
CA ILE A 263 -5.33 3.18 -10.92
C ILE A 263 -5.16 4.50 -11.67
N ILE A 264 -6.26 5.21 -11.98
CA ILE A 264 -6.19 6.51 -12.64
C ILE A 264 -5.39 7.50 -11.78
N LEU A 265 -5.67 7.55 -10.48
CA LEU A 265 -4.97 8.41 -9.53
C LEU A 265 -3.46 8.11 -9.49
N PHE A 266 -3.08 6.83 -9.45
CA PHE A 266 -1.69 6.39 -9.53
C PHE A 266 -1.03 6.89 -10.82
N MET A 267 -1.69 6.69 -11.97
CA MET A 267 -1.18 7.14 -13.27
C MET A 267 -1.03 8.66 -13.33
N ILE A 268 -1.97 9.42 -12.77
CA ILE A 268 -1.87 10.88 -12.69
C ILE A 268 -0.68 11.31 -11.83
N ALA A 269 -0.42 10.63 -10.71
CA ALA A 269 0.76 10.91 -9.89
C ALA A 269 2.07 10.66 -10.65
N VAL A 270 2.16 9.56 -11.40
CA VAL A 270 3.31 9.26 -12.27
C VAL A 270 3.44 10.30 -13.40
N MET A 271 2.33 10.71 -14.03
CA MET A 271 2.34 11.74 -15.06
C MET A 271 2.80 13.10 -14.53
N MET A 272 2.36 13.49 -13.33
CA MET A 272 2.84 14.71 -12.68
C MET A 272 4.35 14.64 -12.44
N PHE A 273 4.87 13.52 -11.96
CA PHE A 273 6.31 13.30 -11.77
C PHE A 273 7.08 13.47 -13.08
N TYR A 274 6.63 12.81 -14.16
CA TYR A 274 7.26 12.91 -15.47
C TYR A 274 7.23 14.33 -16.06
N LYS A 275 6.11 15.06 -15.89
CA LYS A 275 5.97 16.43 -16.39
C LYS A 275 6.88 17.43 -15.70
N VAL A 276 7.17 17.23 -14.41
CA VAL A 276 8.18 18.04 -13.72
C VAL A 276 9.55 17.87 -14.37
N GLU A 277 9.90 16.66 -14.80
CA GLU A 277 11.20 16.38 -15.41
C GLU A 277 11.32 16.93 -16.83
N GLN A 278 10.29 16.74 -17.67
CA GLN A 278 10.27 17.31 -19.02
C GLN A 278 10.51 18.82 -19.02
N PHE A 279 9.90 19.53 -18.07
CA PHE A 279 10.09 20.98 -17.94
C PHE A 279 11.52 21.37 -17.57
N LYS A 280 12.27 20.54 -16.82
CA LYS A 280 13.69 20.82 -16.53
C LYS A 280 14.56 20.74 -17.78
N ILE A 281 14.24 19.85 -18.71
CA ILE A 281 14.98 19.68 -19.98
C ILE A 281 14.72 20.90 -20.86
N LEU A 282 13.45 21.25 -21.07
CA LEU A 282 13.04 22.35 -21.95
C LEU A 282 13.48 23.75 -21.51
N VAL A 283 13.86 23.94 -20.25
CA VAL A 283 14.36 25.24 -19.72
C VAL A 283 15.90 25.31 -19.72
N LYS A 284 16.58 24.17 -19.91
CA LYS A 284 18.05 24.11 -20.00
C LYS A 284 18.57 24.17 -21.44
N GLU A 285 17.70 23.97 -22.43
CA GLU A 285 17.91 24.24 -23.86
C GLU A 285 17.45 25.65 -24.20
#